data_AF-A0A505H0S1-F1
#
_entry.id   AF-A0A505H0S1-F1
#
_cell.length_a   1.000
_cell.length_b   1.000
_cell.length_c   1.000
_cell.angle_alpha   90.00
_cell.angle_beta   90.00
_cell.angle_gamma   90.00
#
_symmetry.space_group_name_H-M   'P 1'
#
loop_
_entity.id
_entity.type
_entity.pdbx_description
1 polymer ?
#
loop_
_entity_poly.entity_id
_entity_poly.type
_entity_poly.pdbx_seq_one_letter_code
_entity_poly.pdbx_strand_id
1 'polypeptide(L)'
;RERGWRVKELAVSHAFHSRLMDPMLEEFASVVAGLDWRVPRIPIVSNVTGAVADAAEITVPGYWVRHVRQPVRFADGVATLRAQGVDTFLEIGPDAVLTAMAAEADTADDVRYVATLRRSQPDVTTLTTAAGQLWAAGVAVDWAAYLGQTGTRPRAVELPTYAFDRQRYWLEDPQPGSAPERADAPSDEQFWAAVESGDLGVLGEDLAVGADEPSTALLPKLARWRRATQQRAVVDSWRYRATWRTAAVPDSATLAGTWLLLMAPGQEDHPVAAALAARADRAVPVLIPAGADRDRVARLLLEAMSSDARDAHVVSLLSLAEPREASPVPAAAEVSTALAVVQALTDVGGSGRLWWLTRGAVSVGDSDELADVAGSAVWGLGRVVGLEVPLRWGGLVDLP
;
A
#
# COMPACT_ATOMS: atom_id res chain seq x y z
N ARG A 1 -3.89 -55.64 10.79
CA ARG A 1 -5.35 -55.92 10.74
C ARG A 1 -5.84 -56.53 12.05
N GLU A 2 -5.22 -57.58 12.56
CA GLU A 2 -5.62 -58.26 13.81
C GLU A 2 -5.64 -57.36 15.05
N ARG A 3 -4.81 -56.31 15.09
CA ARG A 3 -4.80 -55.29 16.16
C ARG A 3 -5.76 -54.10 15.94
N GLY A 4 -6.71 -54.20 15.00
CA GLY A 4 -7.72 -53.14 14.72
C GLY A 4 -7.26 -51.97 13.85
N TRP A 5 -5.97 -51.89 13.49
CA TRP A 5 -5.45 -50.85 12.59
C TRP A 5 -5.95 -51.02 11.15
N ARG A 6 -6.31 -49.90 10.52
CA ARG A 6 -6.56 -49.83 9.07
C ARG A 6 -5.24 -50.10 8.34
N VAL A 7 -5.23 -51.06 7.42
CA VAL A 7 -4.06 -51.44 6.62
C VAL A 7 -4.48 -51.63 5.17
N LYS A 8 -3.74 -50.97 4.28
CA LYS A 8 -3.91 -51.07 2.82
C LYS A 8 -2.57 -51.49 2.22
N GLU A 9 -2.59 -52.53 1.41
CA GLU A 9 -1.45 -52.92 0.59
C GLU A 9 -1.36 -51.98 -0.62
N LEU A 10 -0.15 -51.52 -0.94
CA LEU A 10 0.09 -50.62 -2.05
C LEU A 10 0.40 -51.42 -3.32
N ALA A 11 -0.26 -51.06 -4.43
CA ALA A 11 0.03 -51.64 -5.74
C ALA A 11 1.31 -50.98 -6.31
N VAL A 12 2.46 -51.39 -5.80
CA VAL A 12 3.78 -50.92 -6.22
C VAL A 12 4.59 -52.08 -6.76
N SER A 13 5.47 -51.82 -7.73
CA SER A 13 6.30 -52.86 -8.34
C SER A 13 7.42 -53.34 -7.40
N HIS A 14 7.89 -52.47 -6.51
CA HIS A 14 8.99 -52.73 -5.59
C HIS A 14 8.72 -52.10 -4.23
N ALA A 15 9.36 -52.62 -3.19
CA ALA A 15 9.37 -52.01 -1.87
C ALA A 15 10.45 -50.90 -1.81
N PHE A 16 10.11 -49.72 -2.34
CA PHE A 16 10.97 -48.53 -2.29
C PHE A 16 11.32 -48.12 -0.85
N HIS A 17 12.43 -47.41 -0.65
CA HIS A 17 12.93 -46.97 0.67
C HIS A 17 13.13 -48.11 1.68
N SER A 18 13.40 -49.33 1.18
CA SER A 18 13.65 -50.51 2.00
C SER A 18 15.00 -51.13 1.69
N ARG A 19 15.43 -52.11 2.49
CA ARG A 19 16.63 -52.92 2.24
C ARG A 19 16.65 -53.63 0.88
N LEU A 20 15.49 -53.78 0.23
CA LEU A 20 15.42 -54.37 -1.11
C LEU A 20 15.99 -53.45 -2.19
N MET A 21 16.30 -52.19 -1.88
CA MET A 21 17.01 -51.29 -2.79
C MET A 21 18.53 -51.50 -2.78
N ASP A 22 19.10 -52.14 -1.75
CA ASP A 22 20.55 -52.29 -1.58
C ASP A 22 21.28 -52.82 -2.84
N PRO A 23 20.76 -53.83 -3.58
CA PRO A 23 21.46 -54.37 -4.75
C PRO A 23 21.67 -53.39 -5.91
N MET A 24 20.82 -52.36 -6.05
CA MET A 24 20.93 -51.41 -7.17
C MET A 24 21.71 -50.13 -6.81
N LEU A 25 22.05 -49.93 -5.54
CA LEU A 25 22.62 -48.66 -5.07
C LEU A 25 24.00 -48.35 -5.67
N GLU A 26 24.83 -49.36 -5.92
CA GLU A 26 26.17 -49.16 -6.50
C GLU A 26 26.09 -48.69 -7.97
N GLU A 27 25.27 -49.36 -8.78
CA GLU A 27 25.03 -48.97 -10.17
C GLU A 27 24.38 -47.58 -10.23
N PHE A 28 23.38 -47.33 -9.39
CA PHE A 28 22.75 -46.02 -9.29
C PHE A 28 23.75 -44.92 -8.89
N ALA A 29 24.64 -45.20 -7.92
CA ALA A 29 25.70 -44.27 -7.50
C ALA A 29 26.62 -43.90 -8.67
N SER A 30 27.00 -44.87 -9.50
CA SER A 30 27.81 -44.63 -10.70
C SER A 30 27.11 -43.69 -11.68
N VAL A 31 25.80 -43.84 -11.87
CA VAL A 31 25.01 -42.97 -12.77
C VAL A 31 24.90 -41.55 -12.21
N VAL A 32 24.52 -41.39 -10.94
CA VAL A 32 24.31 -40.06 -10.35
C VAL A 32 25.60 -39.28 -10.14
N ALA A 33 26.74 -39.96 -10.01
CA ALA A 33 28.05 -39.32 -9.94
C ALA A 33 28.45 -38.62 -11.26
N GLY A 34 27.92 -39.06 -12.39
CA GLY A 34 28.19 -38.46 -13.71
C GLY A 34 27.38 -37.20 -14.03
N LEU A 35 26.47 -36.77 -13.14
CA LEU A 35 25.63 -35.59 -13.35
C LEU A 35 26.35 -34.29 -12.94
N ASP A 36 25.97 -33.18 -13.57
CA ASP A 36 26.41 -31.84 -13.19
C ASP A 36 25.55 -31.32 -12.01
N TRP A 37 26.16 -31.26 -10.83
CA TRP A 37 25.49 -30.85 -9.59
C TRP A 37 25.64 -29.35 -9.34
N ARG A 38 24.51 -28.66 -9.16
CA ARG A 38 24.46 -27.22 -8.92
C ARG A 38 23.73 -26.89 -7.63
N VAL A 39 24.24 -25.89 -6.93
CA VAL A 39 23.62 -25.34 -5.72
C VAL A 39 22.19 -24.87 -6.05
N PRO A 40 21.18 -25.31 -5.27
CA PRO A 40 19.81 -24.93 -5.52
C PRO A 40 19.60 -23.42 -5.23
N ARG A 41 18.87 -22.75 -6.12
CA ARG A 41 18.49 -21.33 -5.93
C ARG A 41 17.29 -21.17 -4.99
N ILE A 42 16.45 -22.20 -4.92
CA ILE A 42 15.27 -22.24 -4.04
C ILE A 42 15.60 -23.24 -2.93
N PRO A 43 15.43 -22.86 -1.64
CA PRO A 43 15.66 -23.77 -0.53
C PRO A 43 14.85 -25.07 -0.67
N ILE A 44 15.46 -26.20 -0.29
CA ILE A 44 14.85 -27.52 -0.36
C ILE A 44 14.74 -28.07 1.06
N VAL A 45 13.58 -28.61 1.43
CA VAL A 45 13.45 -29.42 2.65
C VAL A 45 13.74 -30.88 2.30
N SER A 46 14.71 -31.47 2.97
CA SER A 46 15.16 -32.83 2.68
C SER A 46 14.15 -33.86 3.16
N ASN A 47 13.79 -34.79 2.29
CA ASN A 47 13.00 -35.97 2.66
C ASN A 47 13.75 -36.95 3.57
N VAL A 48 15.09 -36.87 3.64
CA VAL A 48 15.91 -37.75 4.49
C VAL A 48 15.96 -37.23 5.92
N THR A 49 16.15 -35.91 6.10
CA THR A 49 16.30 -35.30 7.42
C THR A 49 15.01 -34.69 7.96
N GLY A 50 14.08 -34.28 7.08
CA GLY A 50 12.90 -33.49 7.43
C GLY A 50 13.20 -32.00 7.66
N ALA A 51 14.46 -31.57 7.50
CA ALA A 51 14.90 -30.20 7.75
C ALA A 51 15.29 -29.49 6.43
N VAL A 52 15.48 -28.17 6.49
CA VAL A 52 16.07 -27.41 5.37
C VAL A 52 17.44 -28.00 5.05
N ALA A 53 17.62 -28.45 3.81
CA ALA A 53 18.83 -29.12 3.37
C ALA A 53 20.00 -28.14 3.27
N ASP A 54 21.18 -28.58 3.69
CA ASP A 54 22.41 -27.89 3.31
C ASP A 54 22.60 -28.01 1.79
N ALA A 55 22.81 -26.87 1.14
CA ALA A 55 23.08 -26.80 -0.29
C ALA A 55 24.29 -27.65 -0.69
N ALA A 56 25.33 -27.69 0.16
CA ALA A 56 26.50 -28.52 -0.09
C ALA A 56 26.12 -30.00 -0.05
N GLU A 57 25.31 -30.43 0.92
CA GLU A 57 24.92 -31.83 1.08
C GLU A 57 24.11 -32.35 -0.11
N ILE A 58 23.10 -31.61 -0.57
CA ILE A 58 22.20 -32.06 -1.65
C ILE A 58 22.89 -32.08 -3.03
N THR A 59 24.01 -31.37 -3.17
CA THR A 59 24.88 -31.42 -4.36
C THR A 59 25.87 -32.58 -4.36
N VAL A 60 25.90 -33.41 -3.32
CA VAL A 60 26.73 -34.62 -3.29
C VAL A 60 25.92 -35.82 -3.79
N PRO A 61 26.39 -36.60 -4.79
CA PRO A 61 25.68 -37.79 -5.28
C PRO A 61 25.26 -38.77 -4.18
N GLY A 62 26.10 -38.92 -3.14
CA GLY A 62 25.83 -39.78 -1.99
C GLY A 62 24.55 -39.43 -1.23
N TYR A 63 24.09 -38.18 -1.25
CA TYR A 63 22.79 -37.79 -0.68
C TYR A 63 21.64 -38.51 -1.41
N TRP A 64 21.68 -38.57 -2.74
CA TRP A 64 20.62 -39.18 -3.55
C TRP A 64 20.59 -40.69 -3.43
N VAL A 65 21.75 -41.33 -3.28
CA VAL A 65 21.84 -42.76 -2.94
C VAL A 65 21.22 -43.02 -1.56
N ARG A 66 21.50 -42.18 -0.55
CA ARG A 66 20.83 -42.27 0.76
C ARG A 66 19.32 -42.07 0.64
N HIS A 67 18.87 -41.12 -0.15
CA HIS A 67 17.45 -40.80 -0.32
C HIS A 67 16.63 -41.99 -0.87
N VAL A 68 17.18 -42.74 -1.83
CA VAL A 68 16.54 -43.98 -2.35
C VAL A 68 16.31 -45.02 -1.25
N ARG A 69 17.20 -45.07 -0.24
CA ARG A 69 17.25 -46.13 0.76
C ARG A 69 16.59 -45.78 2.11
N GLN A 70 16.63 -44.51 2.49
CA GLN A 70 16.12 -44.00 3.77
C GLN A 70 14.62 -43.69 3.70
N PRO A 71 13.88 -43.73 4.83
CA PRO A 71 12.47 -43.38 4.85
C PRO A 71 12.24 -41.90 4.52
N VAL A 72 11.10 -41.61 3.90
CA VAL A 72 10.67 -40.25 3.58
C VAL A 72 10.02 -39.60 4.79
N ARG A 73 10.66 -38.57 5.35
CA ARG A 73 10.20 -37.80 6.52
C ARG A 73 9.26 -36.66 6.12
N PHE A 74 8.18 -36.97 5.41
CA PHE A 74 7.27 -35.97 4.83
C PHE A 74 6.61 -35.06 5.88
N ALA A 75 6.06 -35.64 6.95
CA ALA A 75 5.39 -34.87 8.00
C ALA A 75 6.35 -33.90 8.71
N ASP A 76 7.58 -34.34 8.99
CA ASP A 76 8.62 -33.49 9.54
C ASP A 76 8.98 -32.34 8.58
N GLY A 77 8.98 -32.62 7.28
CA GLY A 77 9.20 -31.60 6.25
C GLY A 77 8.11 -30.53 6.20
N VAL A 78 6.84 -30.93 6.29
CA VAL A 78 5.70 -30.00 6.40
C VAL A 78 5.82 -29.14 7.66
N ALA A 79 6.13 -29.76 8.80
CA ALA A 79 6.33 -29.04 10.06
C ALA A 79 7.49 -28.03 9.98
N THR A 80 8.60 -28.38 9.32
CA THR A 80 9.71 -27.46 9.07
C THR A 80 9.28 -26.28 8.21
N LEU A 81 8.51 -26.50 7.14
CA LEU A 81 8.00 -25.41 6.28
C LEU A 81 7.09 -24.46 7.07
N ARG A 82 6.21 -25.00 7.93
CA ARG A 82 5.36 -24.20 8.82
C ARG A 82 6.17 -23.38 9.81
N ALA A 83 7.20 -23.97 10.41
CA ALA A 83 8.10 -23.24 11.33
C ALA A 83 8.87 -22.10 10.64
N GLN A 84 9.01 -22.13 9.31
CA GLN A 84 9.58 -21.06 8.49
C GLN A 84 8.54 -20.01 8.03
N GLY A 85 7.29 -20.15 8.46
CA GLY A 85 6.22 -19.21 8.12
C GLY A 85 5.52 -19.47 6.79
N VAL A 86 5.71 -20.65 6.17
CA VAL A 86 4.98 -21.01 4.95
C VAL A 86 3.52 -21.31 5.30
N ASP A 87 2.57 -20.59 4.69
CA ASP A 87 1.12 -20.76 4.88
C ASP A 87 0.39 -21.27 3.63
N THR A 88 1.09 -21.35 2.49
CA THR A 88 0.50 -21.75 1.21
C THR A 88 1.35 -22.82 0.55
N PHE A 89 0.74 -23.98 0.29
CA PHE A 89 1.38 -25.15 -0.31
C PHE A 89 0.77 -25.46 -1.67
N LEU A 90 1.63 -25.65 -2.68
CA LEU A 90 1.24 -26.05 -4.02
C LEU A 90 1.79 -27.44 -4.35
N GLU A 91 0.92 -28.41 -4.58
CA GLU A 91 1.31 -29.73 -5.10
C GLU A 91 1.39 -29.70 -6.62
N ILE A 92 2.60 -29.88 -7.14
CA ILE A 92 2.86 -30.08 -8.56
C ILE A 92 2.91 -31.57 -8.84
N GLY A 93 1.80 -32.11 -9.33
CA GLY A 93 1.65 -33.53 -9.58
C GLY A 93 0.36 -33.84 -10.35
N PRO A 94 0.18 -35.09 -10.79
CA PRO A 94 -0.99 -35.52 -11.55
C PRO A 94 -2.27 -35.69 -10.69
N ASP A 95 -2.16 -35.54 -9.37
CA ASP A 95 -3.25 -35.73 -8.41
C ASP A 95 -2.96 -34.91 -7.14
N ALA A 96 -3.85 -34.98 -6.15
CA ALA A 96 -3.78 -34.18 -4.92
C ALA A 96 -3.41 -35.02 -3.66
N VAL A 97 -2.40 -35.88 -3.76
CA VAL A 97 -2.05 -36.83 -2.68
C VAL A 97 -1.32 -36.12 -1.55
N LEU A 98 -0.28 -35.34 -1.87
CA LEU A 98 0.52 -34.65 -0.87
C LEU A 98 -0.27 -33.54 -0.19
N THR A 99 -1.16 -32.88 -0.92
CA THR A 99 -2.13 -31.89 -0.41
C THR A 99 -2.98 -32.51 0.69
N ALA A 100 -3.54 -33.70 0.45
CA ALA A 100 -4.35 -34.39 1.45
C ALA A 100 -3.51 -34.83 2.66
N MET A 101 -2.31 -35.37 2.45
CA MET A 101 -1.41 -35.77 3.53
C MET A 101 -0.93 -34.59 4.38
N ALA A 102 -0.66 -33.44 3.75
CA ALA A 102 -0.24 -32.24 4.46
C ALA A 102 -1.38 -31.64 5.28
N ALA A 103 -2.60 -31.61 4.74
CA ALA A 103 -3.79 -31.19 5.47
C ALA A 103 -4.14 -32.11 6.65
N GLU A 104 -3.81 -33.41 6.57
CA GLU A 104 -3.93 -34.32 7.72
C GLU A 104 -2.84 -34.09 8.77
N ALA A 105 -1.64 -33.65 8.37
CA ALA A 105 -0.51 -33.40 9.27
C ALA A 105 -0.61 -32.05 9.99
N ASP A 106 -1.19 -31.04 9.35
CA ASP A 106 -1.45 -29.72 9.92
C ASP A 106 -2.85 -29.23 9.52
N THR A 107 -3.74 -29.22 10.51
CA THR A 107 -5.18 -28.91 10.38
C THR A 107 -5.50 -27.45 10.71
N ALA A 108 -4.51 -26.55 10.74
CA ALA A 108 -4.76 -25.15 11.05
C ALA A 108 -5.50 -24.43 9.91
N ASP A 109 -6.50 -23.60 10.27
CA ASP A 109 -7.38 -22.91 9.31
C ASP A 109 -6.68 -21.79 8.51
N ASP A 110 -5.49 -21.38 8.94
CA ASP A 110 -4.67 -20.35 8.28
C ASP A 110 -3.84 -20.89 7.11
N VAL A 111 -3.88 -22.21 6.85
CA VAL A 111 -3.06 -22.86 5.81
C VAL A 111 -3.87 -23.18 4.56
N ARG A 112 -3.31 -22.85 3.39
CA ARG A 112 -3.89 -23.15 2.08
C ARG A 112 -3.12 -24.29 1.41
N TYR A 113 -3.81 -25.39 1.09
CA TYR A 113 -3.26 -26.49 0.31
C TYR A 113 -3.93 -26.53 -1.07
N VAL A 114 -3.14 -26.36 -2.12
CA VAL A 114 -3.60 -26.26 -3.52
C VAL A 114 -2.92 -27.34 -4.35
N ALA A 115 -3.68 -28.05 -5.18
CA ALA A 115 -3.13 -29.03 -6.12
C ALA A 115 -3.25 -28.51 -7.56
N THR A 116 -2.20 -28.70 -8.37
CA THR A 116 -2.22 -28.24 -9.77
C THR A 116 -3.13 -29.09 -10.64
N LEU A 117 -3.23 -30.40 -10.37
CA LEU A 117 -4.06 -31.34 -11.13
C LEU A 117 -4.80 -32.28 -10.17
N ARG A 118 -5.89 -32.87 -10.68
CA ARG A 118 -6.65 -33.91 -9.98
C ARG A 118 -7.02 -34.99 -10.98
N ARG A 119 -6.94 -36.24 -10.56
CA ARG A 119 -7.34 -37.36 -11.41
C ARG A 119 -8.79 -37.22 -11.85
N SER A 120 -9.04 -37.55 -13.12
CA SER A 120 -10.37 -37.50 -13.73
C SER A 120 -10.99 -36.10 -13.81
N GLN A 121 -10.17 -35.05 -13.73
CA GLN A 121 -10.59 -33.66 -13.96
C GLN A 121 -9.87 -33.06 -15.17
N PRO A 122 -10.45 -32.08 -15.89
CA PRO A 122 -9.78 -31.41 -17.00
C PRO A 122 -8.59 -30.56 -16.51
N ASP A 123 -7.41 -30.81 -17.07
CA ASP A 123 -6.13 -30.19 -16.66
C ASP A 123 -6.19 -28.66 -16.67
N VAL A 124 -6.66 -28.05 -17.76
CA VAL A 124 -6.73 -26.59 -17.89
C VAL A 124 -7.61 -25.99 -16.80
N THR A 125 -8.77 -26.60 -16.54
CA THR A 125 -9.70 -26.13 -15.49
C THR A 125 -9.09 -26.26 -14.11
N THR A 126 -8.39 -27.35 -13.82
CA THR A 126 -7.74 -27.55 -12.52
C THR A 126 -6.61 -26.56 -12.31
N LEU A 127 -5.75 -26.37 -13.31
CA LEU A 127 -4.61 -25.47 -13.22
C LEU A 127 -5.03 -24.00 -13.08
N THR A 128 -6.02 -23.55 -13.86
CA THR A 128 -6.57 -22.19 -13.78
C THR A 128 -7.28 -21.94 -12.45
N THR A 129 -7.98 -22.94 -11.91
CA THR A 129 -8.57 -22.88 -10.56
C THR A 129 -7.47 -22.77 -9.50
N ALA A 130 -6.38 -23.54 -9.61
CA ALA A 130 -5.25 -23.46 -8.70
C ALA A 130 -4.61 -22.07 -8.69
N ALA A 131 -4.39 -21.46 -9.88
CA ALA A 131 -3.91 -20.09 -9.99
C ALA A 131 -4.84 -19.06 -9.31
N GLY A 132 -6.16 -19.21 -9.49
CA GLY A 132 -7.14 -18.37 -8.82
C GLY A 132 -7.14 -18.53 -7.29
N GLN A 133 -6.97 -19.77 -6.79
CA GLN A 133 -6.87 -20.05 -5.36
C GLN A 133 -5.61 -19.43 -4.72
N LEU A 134 -4.47 -19.51 -5.42
CA LEU A 134 -3.23 -18.87 -5.00
C LEU A 134 -3.38 -17.35 -4.96
N TRP A 135 -3.96 -16.75 -6.01
CA TRP A 135 -4.25 -15.32 -6.05
C TRP A 135 -5.16 -14.86 -4.89
N ALA A 136 -6.24 -15.61 -4.63
CA ALA A 136 -7.14 -15.36 -3.52
C ALA A 136 -6.51 -15.61 -2.13
N ALA A 137 -5.35 -16.28 -2.07
CA ALA A 137 -4.54 -16.42 -0.88
C ALA A 137 -3.49 -15.29 -0.73
N GLY A 138 -3.44 -14.33 -1.67
CA GLY A 138 -2.47 -13.23 -1.65
C GLY A 138 -1.14 -13.55 -2.34
N VAL A 139 -1.00 -14.72 -2.96
CA VAL A 139 0.19 -15.05 -3.76
C VAL A 139 0.17 -14.22 -5.05
N ALA A 140 1.26 -13.52 -5.33
CA ALA A 140 1.41 -12.78 -6.57
C ALA A 140 1.42 -13.73 -7.78
N VAL A 141 0.43 -13.58 -8.66
CA VAL A 141 0.34 -14.30 -9.93
C VAL A 141 0.66 -13.32 -11.05
N ASP A 142 1.61 -13.68 -11.91
CA ASP A 142 1.92 -12.88 -13.11
C ASP A 142 0.85 -13.12 -14.19
N TRP A 143 -0.23 -12.35 -14.09
CA TRP A 143 -1.33 -12.39 -15.06
C TRP A 143 -0.91 -11.90 -16.45
N ALA A 144 0.11 -11.05 -16.55
CA ALA A 144 0.62 -10.60 -17.83
C ALA A 144 1.33 -11.75 -18.57
N ALA A 145 2.16 -12.52 -17.86
CA ALA A 145 2.77 -13.73 -18.40
C ALA A 145 1.71 -14.78 -18.77
N TYR A 146 0.70 -15.00 -17.92
CA TYR A 146 -0.37 -15.96 -18.19
C TYR A 146 -1.23 -15.58 -19.42
N LEU A 147 -1.68 -14.32 -19.49
CA LEU A 147 -2.53 -13.87 -20.59
C LEU A 147 -1.73 -13.64 -21.89
N GLY A 148 -0.43 -13.40 -21.79
CA GLY A 148 0.48 -13.19 -22.93
C GLY A 148 1.02 -14.46 -23.57
N GLN A 149 0.67 -15.66 -23.10
CA GLN A 149 1.25 -16.94 -23.56
C GLN A 149 1.12 -17.18 -25.07
N THR A 150 0.08 -16.64 -25.70
CA THR A 150 -0.20 -16.81 -27.14
C THR A 150 0.44 -15.72 -28.00
N GLY A 151 1.28 -14.85 -27.42
CA GLY A 151 1.87 -13.69 -28.10
C GLY A 151 0.86 -12.62 -28.49
N THR A 152 -0.42 -12.81 -28.15
CA THR A 152 -1.49 -11.86 -28.43
C THR A 152 -1.74 -11.02 -27.19
N ARG A 153 -1.72 -9.69 -27.32
CA ARG A 153 -2.06 -8.80 -26.22
C ARG A 153 -3.57 -8.86 -25.96
N PRO A 154 -4.03 -9.15 -24.73
CA PRO A 154 -5.44 -9.13 -24.40
C PRO A 154 -6.04 -7.75 -24.68
N ARG A 155 -7.27 -7.72 -25.18
CA ARG A 155 -8.02 -6.48 -25.34
C ARG A 155 -8.60 -6.08 -23.98
N ALA A 156 -8.34 -4.85 -23.55
CA ALA A 156 -9.04 -4.25 -22.42
C ALA A 156 -10.52 -4.04 -22.78
N VAL A 157 -11.41 -4.45 -21.87
CA VAL A 157 -12.86 -4.30 -22.00
C VAL A 157 -13.37 -3.49 -20.81
N GLU A 158 -14.44 -2.74 -21.01
CA GLU A 158 -15.08 -2.04 -19.90
C GLU A 158 -15.75 -3.04 -18.96
N LEU A 159 -15.42 -2.92 -17.68
CA LEU A 159 -16.01 -3.70 -16.58
C LEU A 159 -16.61 -2.73 -15.57
N PRO A 160 -17.56 -3.18 -14.72
CA PRO A 160 -18.00 -2.39 -13.59
C PRO A 160 -16.82 -1.87 -12.78
N THR A 161 -16.87 -0.60 -12.40
CA THR A 161 -15.83 0.01 -11.56
C THR A 161 -15.92 -0.52 -10.13
N TYR A 162 -14.92 -0.21 -9.31
CA TYR A 162 -14.89 -0.64 -7.91
C TYR A 162 -16.19 -0.29 -7.19
N ALA A 163 -16.83 -1.30 -6.61
CA ALA A 163 -18.06 -1.13 -5.85
C ALA A 163 -17.72 -0.56 -4.47
N PHE A 164 -17.52 0.76 -4.40
CA PHE A 164 -17.30 1.45 -3.14
C PHE A 164 -18.42 1.13 -2.14
N ASP A 165 -18.04 0.76 -0.91
CA ASP A 165 -18.97 0.68 0.21
C ASP A 165 -19.29 2.11 0.68
N ARG A 166 -20.33 2.68 0.06
CA ARG A 166 -20.63 4.11 0.18
C ARG A 166 -21.23 4.41 1.54
N GLN A 167 -20.55 5.24 2.30
CA GLN A 167 -21.08 5.87 3.50
C GLN A 167 -21.17 7.38 3.30
N ARG A 168 -22.22 7.99 3.87
CA ARG A 168 -22.39 9.43 3.80
C ARG A 168 -21.49 10.09 4.85
N TYR A 169 -20.40 10.67 4.38
CA TYR A 169 -19.55 11.56 5.17
C TYR A 169 -19.95 12.99 4.86
N TRP A 170 -20.76 13.60 5.71
CA TRP A 170 -21.22 14.99 5.56
C TRP A 170 -21.09 15.72 6.88
N LEU A 171 -20.63 16.97 6.83
CA LEU A 171 -20.75 17.88 7.96
C LEU A 171 -22.21 18.31 8.03
N GLU A 172 -22.96 17.81 8.99
CA GLU A 172 -24.32 18.31 9.23
C GLU A 172 -24.24 19.79 9.60
N ASP A 173 -25.08 20.63 8.96
CA ASP A 173 -25.21 22.03 9.35
C ASP A 173 -25.49 22.08 10.86
N PRO A 174 -24.75 22.88 11.64
CA PRO A 174 -25.06 23.05 13.05
C PRO A 174 -26.52 23.54 13.11
N GLN A 175 -27.39 22.75 13.74
CA GLN A 175 -28.78 23.18 13.92
C GLN A 175 -28.78 24.57 14.55
N PRO A 176 -29.60 25.52 14.03
CA PRO A 176 -29.80 26.83 14.65
C PRO A 176 -30.53 26.62 15.99
N GLY A 177 -29.73 26.32 17.01
CA GLY A 177 -30.10 25.88 18.35
C GLY A 177 -28.87 25.71 19.24
N SER A 178 -27.70 25.60 18.63
CA SER A 178 -26.42 25.88 19.26
C SER A 178 -25.47 26.41 18.20
N ALA A 179 -25.51 27.72 17.94
CA ALA A 179 -24.30 28.35 17.45
C ALA A 179 -23.21 28.05 18.51
N PRO A 180 -22.08 27.42 18.19
CA PRO A 180 -20.90 27.73 18.97
C PRO A 180 -20.71 29.23 18.77
N GLU A 181 -20.89 30.00 19.84
CA GLU A 181 -20.33 31.34 19.89
C GLU A 181 -18.90 31.28 19.35
N ARG A 182 -18.59 32.32 18.59
CA ARG A 182 -17.34 32.56 17.88
C ARG A 182 -16.12 31.92 18.55
N ALA A 183 -15.19 31.50 17.69
CA ALA A 183 -13.96 30.77 17.94
C ALA A 183 -12.91 31.44 18.87
N ASP A 184 -13.33 32.17 19.90
CA ASP A 184 -12.50 32.67 21.01
C ASP A 184 -13.24 32.50 22.34
N ALA A 185 -13.68 31.28 22.66
CA ALA A 185 -14.12 30.96 24.02
C ALA A 185 -12.88 30.71 24.89
N PRO A 186 -12.76 31.38 26.06
CA PRO A 186 -11.55 31.39 26.85
C PRO A 186 -11.16 29.98 27.33
N SER A 187 -9.85 29.73 27.39
CA SER A 187 -9.30 28.47 27.90
C SER A 187 -9.68 28.26 29.37
N ASP A 188 -9.65 27.02 29.85
CA ASP A 188 -9.79 26.67 31.29
C ASP A 188 -8.86 27.56 32.15
N GLU A 189 -7.68 27.91 31.61
CA GLU A 189 -6.70 28.82 32.20
C GLU A 189 -7.19 30.28 32.33
N GLN A 190 -7.87 30.81 31.31
CA GLN A 190 -8.41 32.17 31.34
C GLN A 190 -9.63 32.29 32.28
N PHE A 191 -10.42 31.22 32.43
CA PHE A 191 -11.47 31.14 33.46
C PHE A 191 -10.88 31.16 34.87
N TRP A 192 -9.87 30.34 35.16
CA TRP A 192 -9.23 30.32 36.49
C TRP A 192 -8.51 31.64 36.80
N ALA A 193 -7.89 32.27 35.79
CA ALA A 193 -7.32 33.61 35.94
C ALA A 193 -8.39 34.65 36.33
N ALA A 194 -9.58 34.60 35.72
CA ALA A 194 -10.70 35.50 36.06
C ALA A 194 -11.29 35.25 37.47
N VAL A 195 -11.35 33.98 37.90
CA VAL A 195 -11.76 33.61 39.27
C VAL A 195 -10.74 34.12 40.30
N GLU A 196 -9.45 33.99 40.02
CA GLU A 196 -8.37 34.46 40.90
C GLU A 196 -8.30 36.00 40.96
N SER A 197 -8.58 36.69 39.85
CA SER A 197 -8.60 38.16 39.78
C SER A 197 -9.90 38.78 40.28
N GLY A 198 -10.95 37.98 40.50
CA GLY A 198 -12.27 38.46 40.93
C GLY A 198 -13.05 39.22 39.86
N ASP A 199 -12.76 38.97 38.57
CA ASP A 199 -13.40 39.68 37.45
C ASP A 199 -14.76 39.06 37.10
N LEU A 200 -15.81 39.60 37.71
CA LEU A 200 -17.19 39.16 37.51
C LEU A 200 -17.72 39.46 36.09
N GLY A 201 -17.09 40.36 35.33
CA GLY A 201 -17.48 40.67 33.95
C GLY A 201 -17.15 39.53 33.01
N VAL A 202 -15.90 39.05 33.06
CA VAL A 202 -15.41 37.91 32.26
C VAL A 202 -16.14 36.62 32.64
N LEU A 203 -16.34 36.39 33.94
CA LEU A 203 -17.14 35.26 34.45
C LEU A 203 -18.61 35.31 34.01
N GLY A 204 -19.17 36.52 33.88
CA GLY A 204 -20.55 36.75 33.46
C GLY A 204 -20.81 36.38 31.99
N GLU A 205 -19.87 36.73 31.11
CA GLU A 205 -19.89 36.35 29.69
C GLU A 205 -19.70 34.83 29.53
N ASP A 206 -18.75 34.22 30.26
CA ASP A 206 -18.43 32.78 30.14
C ASP A 206 -19.50 31.84 30.71
N LEU A 207 -20.17 32.24 31.80
CA LEU A 207 -21.17 31.42 32.49
C LEU A 207 -22.62 31.83 32.13
N ALA A 208 -22.79 32.89 31.33
CA ALA A 208 -24.07 33.55 31.06
C ALA A 208 -24.82 33.89 32.37
N VAL A 209 -24.13 34.60 33.27
CA VAL A 209 -24.63 34.99 34.60
C VAL A 209 -24.85 36.50 34.63
N GLY A 210 -26.07 36.93 34.92
CA GLY A 210 -26.32 38.34 35.25
C GLY A 210 -25.70 38.71 36.59
N ALA A 211 -25.12 39.91 36.69
CA ALA A 211 -24.40 40.39 37.88
C ALA A 211 -25.19 40.32 39.21
N ASP A 212 -26.54 40.24 39.14
CA ASP A 212 -27.46 40.21 40.28
C ASP A 212 -28.05 38.82 40.61
N GLU A 213 -27.55 37.75 39.98
CA GLU A 213 -28.05 36.39 40.26
C GLU A 213 -27.56 35.83 41.61
N PRO A 214 -28.43 35.16 42.39
CA PRO A 214 -28.03 34.57 43.67
C PRO A 214 -26.99 33.45 43.46
N SER A 215 -26.04 33.33 44.40
CA SER A 215 -24.93 32.37 44.32
C SER A 215 -25.35 30.90 44.17
N THR A 216 -26.57 30.55 44.59
CA THR A 216 -27.16 29.22 44.40
C THR A 216 -27.53 28.91 42.95
N ALA A 217 -27.73 29.92 42.10
CA ALA A 217 -27.96 29.77 40.67
C ALA A 217 -26.66 29.54 39.86
N LEU A 218 -25.50 29.82 40.44
CA LEU A 218 -24.18 29.64 39.81
C LEU A 218 -23.77 28.16 39.72
N LEU A 219 -24.09 27.34 40.72
CA LEU A 219 -23.64 25.95 40.79
C LEU A 219 -24.11 25.09 39.61
N PRO A 220 -25.39 25.13 39.18
CA PRO A 220 -25.82 24.42 37.98
C PRO A 220 -25.15 24.93 36.69
N LYS A 221 -24.87 26.23 36.59
CA LYS A 221 -24.21 26.85 35.42
C LYS A 221 -22.74 26.45 35.33
N LEU A 222 -22.01 26.49 36.44
CA LEU A 222 -20.63 25.98 36.55
C LEU A 222 -20.55 24.48 36.24
N ALA A 223 -21.50 23.68 36.74
CA ALA A 223 -21.57 22.25 36.44
C ALA A 223 -21.86 21.97 34.96
N ARG A 224 -22.67 22.82 34.31
CA ARG A 224 -22.94 22.76 32.86
C ARG A 224 -21.70 23.17 32.05
N TRP A 225 -21.05 24.28 32.42
CA TRP A 225 -19.81 24.74 31.79
C TRP A 225 -18.71 23.66 31.87
N ARG A 226 -18.45 23.12 33.07
CA ARG A 226 -17.44 22.06 33.25
C ARG A 226 -17.74 20.80 32.43
N ARG A 227 -19.01 20.39 32.34
CA ARG A 227 -19.41 19.26 31.47
C ARG A 227 -19.19 19.56 29.99
N ALA A 228 -19.50 20.77 29.53
CA ALA A 228 -19.27 21.19 28.16
C ALA A 228 -17.77 21.24 27.82
N THR A 229 -16.94 21.79 28.72
CA THR A 229 -15.47 21.82 28.56
C THR A 229 -14.89 20.42 28.52
N GLN A 230 -15.32 19.50 29.40
CA GLN A 230 -14.88 18.10 29.38
C GLN A 230 -15.31 17.36 28.11
N GLN A 231 -16.54 17.55 27.63
CA GLN A 231 -17.01 16.96 26.38
C GLN A 231 -16.20 17.47 25.18
N ARG A 232 -15.89 18.77 25.13
CA ARG A 232 -15.02 19.36 24.10
C ARG A 232 -13.60 18.82 24.17
N ALA A 233 -13.00 18.73 25.35
CA ALA A 233 -11.66 18.16 25.54
C ALA A 233 -11.57 16.70 25.07
N VAL A 234 -12.61 15.89 25.33
CA VAL A 234 -12.71 14.52 24.82
C VAL A 234 -12.80 14.51 23.29
N VAL A 235 -13.64 15.36 22.70
CA VAL A 235 -13.79 15.47 21.24
C VAL A 235 -12.49 15.96 20.58
N ASP A 236 -11.83 16.96 21.15
CA ASP A 236 -10.55 17.48 20.67
C ASP A 236 -9.43 16.45 20.81
N SER A 237 -9.46 15.60 21.85
CA SER A 237 -8.52 14.49 21.99
C SER A 237 -8.67 13.42 20.90
N TRP A 238 -9.81 13.38 20.21
CA TRP A 238 -10.09 12.46 19.10
C TRP A 238 -9.86 13.10 17.73
N ARG A 239 -9.47 14.38 17.66
CA ARG A 239 -9.31 15.13 16.42
C ARG A 239 -7.85 15.49 16.17
N TYR A 240 -7.43 15.31 14.94
CA TYR A 240 -6.18 15.90 14.46
C TYR A 240 -6.44 17.36 14.08
N ARG A 241 -5.67 18.29 14.65
CA ARG A 241 -5.65 19.70 14.24
C ARG A 241 -4.43 19.95 13.35
N ALA A 242 -4.66 20.30 12.08
CA ALA A 242 -3.61 20.84 11.23
C ALA A 242 -3.28 22.25 11.72
N THR A 243 -2.01 22.50 12.04
CA THR A 243 -1.53 23.85 12.41
C THR A 243 -0.42 24.24 11.44
N TRP A 244 -0.50 25.47 10.93
CA TRP A 244 0.55 26.04 10.10
C TRP A 244 1.64 26.59 11.00
N ARG A 245 2.90 26.29 10.66
CA ARG A 245 4.07 26.82 11.35
C ARG A 245 4.87 27.64 10.36
N THR A 246 5.16 28.88 10.71
CA THR A 246 6.07 29.72 9.94
C THR A 246 7.45 29.09 9.93
N ALA A 247 8.03 28.95 8.73
CA ALA A 247 9.38 28.47 8.53
C ALA A 247 10.18 29.50 7.74
N ALA A 248 11.45 29.71 8.12
CA ALA A 248 12.36 30.55 7.34
C ALA A 248 12.76 29.81 6.05
N VAL A 249 12.49 30.43 4.90
CA VAL A 249 12.94 29.92 3.60
C VAL A 249 14.31 30.52 3.30
N PRO A 250 15.34 29.72 2.96
CA PRO A 250 16.66 30.24 2.63
C PRO A 250 16.63 31.10 1.35
N ASP A 251 17.37 32.21 1.35
CA ASP A 251 17.41 33.19 0.25
C ASP A 251 17.94 32.62 -1.08
N SER A 252 18.77 31.57 -1.01
CA SER A 252 19.22 30.83 -2.19
C SER A 252 19.52 29.38 -1.83
N ALA A 253 18.90 28.45 -2.55
CA ALA A 253 19.25 27.03 -2.53
C ALA A 253 19.44 26.55 -3.98
N THR A 254 20.53 25.84 -4.23
CA THR A 254 20.70 25.04 -5.44
C THR A 254 20.01 23.70 -5.25
N LEU A 255 19.28 23.23 -6.26
CA LEU A 255 18.58 21.95 -6.25
C LEU A 255 19.47 20.91 -6.92
N ALA A 256 20.02 20.00 -6.13
CA ALA A 256 20.85 18.93 -6.66
C ALA A 256 20.04 17.96 -7.53
N GLY A 257 20.70 17.39 -8.53
CA GLY A 257 20.17 16.31 -9.37
C GLY A 257 19.22 16.77 -10.48
N THR A 258 18.53 15.79 -11.07
CA THR A 258 17.59 16.03 -12.17
C THR A 258 16.18 16.28 -11.65
N TRP A 259 15.52 17.30 -12.20
CA TRP A 259 14.16 17.70 -11.87
C TRP A 259 13.29 17.70 -13.12
N LEU A 260 12.25 16.86 -13.13
CA LEU A 260 11.21 16.84 -14.15
C LEU A 260 10.13 17.87 -13.79
N LEU A 261 9.75 18.71 -14.75
CA LEU A 261 8.70 19.69 -14.57
C LEU A 261 7.48 19.30 -15.42
N LEU A 262 6.41 18.87 -14.76
CA LEU A 262 5.17 18.52 -15.44
C LEU A 262 4.37 19.79 -15.72
N MET A 263 4.03 19.99 -16.99
CA MET A 263 3.35 21.20 -17.47
C MET A 263 2.23 20.82 -18.44
N ALA A 264 1.14 21.57 -18.41
CA ALA A 264 0.16 21.57 -19.48
C ALA A 264 0.69 22.39 -20.67
N PRO A 265 0.23 22.13 -21.91
CA PRO A 265 0.52 22.98 -23.05
C PRO A 265 0.17 24.45 -22.76
N GLY A 266 1.07 25.39 -23.04
CA GLY A 266 0.88 26.83 -22.77
C GLY A 266 1.46 27.32 -21.44
N GLN A 267 2.06 26.45 -20.63
CA GLN A 267 2.73 26.82 -19.38
C GLN A 267 4.27 26.93 -19.50
N GLU A 268 4.82 26.90 -20.71
CA GLU A 268 6.27 26.87 -20.94
C GLU A 268 6.99 28.11 -20.36
N ASP A 269 6.31 29.25 -20.35
CA ASP A 269 6.82 30.52 -19.83
C ASP A 269 6.47 30.76 -18.33
N HIS A 270 5.96 29.75 -17.63
CA HIS A 270 5.59 29.91 -16.22
C HIS A 270 6.84 30.25 -15.37
N PRO A 271 6.78 31.22 -14.43
CA PRO A 271 7.95 31.66 -13.66
C PRO A 271 8.69 30.55 -12.91
N VAL A 272 7.97 29.50 -12.48
CA VAL A 272 8.56 28.32 -11.84
C VAL A 272 9.44 27.52 -12.80
N ALA A 273 9.11 27.47 -14.10
CA ALA A 273 9.93 26.80 -15.10
C ALA A 273 11.30 27.49 -15.23
N ALA A 274 11.30 28.82 -15.36
CA ALA A 274 12.52 29.61 -15.39
C ALA A 274 13.32 29.49 -14.07
N ALA A 275 12.63 29.53 -12.92
CA ALA A 275 13.26 29.42 -11.61
C ALA A 275 13.91 28.04 -11.36
N LEU A 276 13.28 26.97 -11.83
CA LEU A 276 13.80 25.60 -11.71
C LEU A 276 14.99 25.39 -12.65
N ALA A 277 14.90 25.86 -13.90
CA ALA A 277 16.01 25.80 -14.86
C ALA A 277 17.25 26.56 -14.38
N ALA A 278 17.06 27.66 -13.63
CA ALA A 278 18.17 28.45 -13.09
C ALA A 278 18.81 27.86 -11.83
N ARG A 279 18.12 26.99 -11.08
CA ARG A 279 18.54 26.52 -9.75
C ARG A 279 18.81 25.02 -9.67
N ALA A 280 18.28 24.21 -10.57
CA ALA A 280 18.52 22.78 -10.63
C ALA A 280 19.73 22.43 -11.49
N ASP A 281 20.47 21.38 -11.14
CA ASP A 281 21.58 20.88 -11.98
C ASP A 281 21.10 20.51 -13.38
N ARG A 282 19.90 19.93 -13.47
CA ARG A 282 19.21 19.64 -14.73
C ARG A 282 17.70 19.74 -14.56
N ALA A 283 17.06 20.63 -15.31
CA ALA A 283 15.61 20.71 -15.40
C ALA A 283 15.13 20.15 -16.76
N VAL A 284 14.14 19.25 -16.74
CA VAL A 284 13.57 18.65 -17.94
C VAL A 284 12.07 18.92 -17.98
N PRO A 285 11.56 19.73 -18.93
CA PRO A 285 10.14 19.94 -19.08
C PRO A 285 9.47 18.69 -19.66
N VAL A 286 8.30 18.33 -19.12
CA VAL A 286 7.47 17.22 -19.59
C VAL A 286 6.05 17.74 -19.81
N LEU A 287 5.65 17.83 -21.08
CA LEU A 287 4.31 18.27 -21.44
C LEU A 287 3.31 17.13 -21.27
N ILE A 288 2.31 17.33 -20.41
CA ILE A 288 1.23 16.39 -20.15
C ILE A 288 -0.03 16.91 -20.87
N PRO A 289 -0.49 16.22 -21.92
CA PRO A 289 -1.73 16.58 -22.61
C PRO A 289 -2.94 16.49 -21.67
N ALA A 290 -3.95 17.31 -21.96
CA ALA A 290 -5.25 17.19 -21.31
C ALA A 290 -5.83 15.78 -21.47
N GLY A 291 -6.45 15.24 -20.41
CA GLY A 291 -7.01 13.90 -20.39
C GLY A 291 -5.99 12.76 -20.51
N ALA A 292 -4.68 12.99 -20.35
CA ALA A 292 -3.67 11.94 -20.39
C ALA A 292 -3.91 10.89 -19.29
N ASP A 293 -4.06 9.63 -19.70
CA ASP A 293 -4.17 8.51 -18.77
C ASP A 293 -2.83 8.14 -18.14
N ARG A 294 -2.89 7.29 -17.11
CA ARG A 294 -1.73 6.74 -16.38
C ARG A 294 -0.65 6.19 -17.32
N ASP A 295 -1.03 5.39 -18.31
CA ASP A 295 -0.10 4.75 -19.26
C ASP A 295 0.60 5.79 -20.13
N ARG A 296 -0.13 6.82 -20.57
CA ARG A 296 0.44 7.90 -21.37
C ARG A 296 1.39 8.75 -20.53
N VAL A 297 1.03 9.08 -19.29
CA VAL A 297 1.91 9.81 -18.37
C VAL A 297 3.17 9.00 -18.07
N ALA A 298 3.05 7.70 -17.79
CA ALA A 298 4.19 6.82 -17.52
C ALA A 298 5.17 6.75 -18.70
N ARG A 299 4.66 6.67 -19.93
CA ARG A 299 5.50 6.73 -21.14
C ARG A 299 6.23 8.06 -21.27
N LEU A 300 5.55 9.19 -21.08
CA LEU A 300 6.17 10.52 -21.17
C LEU A 300 7.25 10.72 -20.10
N LEU A 301 7.02 10.22 -18.89
CA LEU A 301 8.02 10.21 -17.83
C LEU A 301 9.24 9.35 -18.21
N LEU A 302 9.02 8.13 -18.71
CA LEU A 302 10.11 7.25 -19.16
C LEU A 302 10.92 7.85 -20.33
N GLU A 303 10.26 8.53 -21.26
CA GLU A 303 10.93 9.22 -22.37
C GLU A 303 11.78 10.39 -21.88
N ALA A 304 11.32 11.11 -20.85
CA ALA A 304 12.06 12.21 -20.22
C ALA A 304 13.20 11.73 -19.31
N MET A 305 13.07 10.54 -18.71
CA MET A 305 14.07 9.94 -17.82
C MET A 305 15.12 9.18 -18.64
N SER A 306 16.36 9.69 -18.68
CA SER A 306 17.51 8.87 -19.09
C SER A 306 17.73 7.70 -18.12
N SER A 307 18.42 6.62 -18.52
CA SER A 307 18.68 5.45 -17.67
C SER A 307 19.28 5.80 -16.30
N ASP A 308 20.08 6.87 -16.24
CA ASP A 308 20.76 7.37 -15.04
C ASP A 308 19.90 8.34 -14.20
N ALA A 309 18.69 8.69 -14.65
CA ALA A 309 17.80 9.66 -14.02
C ALA A 309 16.63 9.01 -13.26
N ARG A 310 16.76 7.76 -12.80
CA ARG A 310 15.73 7.07 -11.99
C ARG A 310 15.48 7.72 -10.62
N ASP A 311 16.38 8.60 -10.21
CA ASP A 311 16.27 9.37 -8.97
C ASP A 311 15.76 10.80 -9.22
N ALA A 312 15.24 11.09 -10.42
CA ALA A 312 14.78 12.42 -10.78
C ALA A 312 13.56 12.86 -9.95
N HIS A 313 13.68 14.02 -9.34
CA HIS A 313 12.63 14.72 -8.63
C HIS A 313 11.58 15.26 -9.60
N VAL A 314 10.31 15.39 -9.17
CA VAL A 314 9.21 15.80 -10.05
C VAL A 314 8.45 16.95 -9.43
N VAL A 315 8.24 18.03 -10.18
CA VAL A 315 7.42 19.18 -9.78
C VAL A 315 6.26 19.31 -10.77
N SER A 316 5.04 19.39 -10.26
CA SER A 316 3.83 19.52 -11.09
C SER A 316 3.29 20.95 -11.07
N LEU A 317 3.11 21.54 -12.26
CA LEU A 317 2.40 22.81 -12.48
C LEU A 317 0.97 22.59 -13.00
N LEU A 318 0.50 21.35 -13.07
CA LEU A 318 -0.74 21.00 -13.77
C LEU A 318 -1.99 21.66 -13.15
N SER A 319 -2.03 21.85 -11.83
CA SER A 319 -3.12 22.60 -11.17
C SER A 319 -3.09 24.11 -11.42
N LEU A 320 -2.00 24.64 -11.99
CA LEU A 320 -1.85 26.07 -12.33
C LEU A 320 -2.16 26.36 -13.81
N ALA A 321 -2.67 25.38 -14.56
CA ALA A 321 -2.94 25.54 -15.98
C ALA A 321 -4.20 26.39 -16.22
N GLU A 322 -4.08 27.38 -17.11
CA GLU A 322 -5.20 28.23 -17.54
C GLU A 322 -5.22 28.34 -19.07
N PRO A 323 -6.38 28.19 -19.74
CA PRO A 323 -7.68 27.86 -19.15
C PRO A 323 -7.76 26.39 -18.74
N ARG A 324 -8.43 26.13 -17.61
CA ARG A 324 -8.75 24.75 -17.21
C ARG A 324 -9.73 24.10 -18.18
N GLU A 325 -9.53 22.81 -18.41
CA GLU A 325 -10.41 22.03 -19.29
C GLU A 325 -11.85 22.08 -18.75
N ALA A 326 -12.82 22.31 -19.65
CA ALA A 326 -14.22 22.42 -19.27
C ALA A 326 -14.73 21.05 -18.78
N SER A 327 -14.84 20.89 -17.46
CA SER A 327 -15.38 19.71 -16.81
C SER A 327 -16.66 20.05 -16.04
N PRO A 328 -17.70 19.18 -16.08
CA PRO A 328 -18.89 19.35 -15.25
C PRO A 328 -18.56 19.33 -13.74
N VAL A 329 -17.43 18.72 -13.35
CA VAL A 329 -16.93 18.71 -11.97
C VAL A 329 -15.41 18.97 -11.98
N PRO A 330 -14.98 20.25 -11.96
CA PRO A 330 -13.56 20.62 -12.07
C PRO A 330 -12.65 19.96 -11.03
N ALA A 331 -13.10 19.89 -9.77
CA ALA A 331 -12.38 19.21 -8.70
C ALA A 331 -12.09 17.72 -8.99
N ALA A 332 -13.03 17.01 -9.62
CA ALA A 332 -12.84 15.60 -9.98
C ALA A 332 -11.80 15.43 -11.09
N ALA A 333 -11.75 16.36 -12.05
CA ALA A 333 -10.77 16.33 -13.14
C ALA A 333 -9.35 16.57 -12.60
N GLU A 334 -9.17 17.53 -11.69
CA GLU A 334 -7.86 17.78 -11.05
C GLU A 334 -7.38 16.60 -10.22
N VAL A 335 -8.25 16.03 -9.38
CA VAL A 335 -7.92 14.84 -8.59
C VAL A 335 -7.57 13.65 -9.50
N SER A 336 -8.30 13.46 -10.61
CA SER A 336 -8.01 12.38 -11.57
C SER A 336 -6.65 12.56 -12.23
N THR A 337 -6.30 13.78 -12.60
CA THR A 337 -5.00 14.11 -13.19
C THR A 337 -3.87 13.86 -12.18
N ALA A 338 -4.02 14.35 -10.95
CA ALA A 338 -3.06 14.12 -9.88
C ALA A 338 -2.89 12.63 -9.56
N LEU A 339 -3.99 11.87 -9.51
CA LEU A 339 -3.95 10.42 -9.30
C LEU A 339 -3.23 9.70 -10.44
N ALA A 340 -3.51 10.04 -11.69
CA ALA A 340 -2.85 9.43 -12.86
C ALA A 340 -1.33 9.64 -12.83
N VAL A 341 -0.87 10.85 -12.44
CA VAL A 341 0.56 11.16 -12.28
C VAL A 341 1.20 10.34 -11.15
N VAL A 342 0.56 10.27 -9.99
CA VAL A 342 1.07 9.48 -8.83
C VAL A 342 1.17 8.00 -9.19
N GLN A 343 0.15 7.44 -9.84
CA GLN A 343 0.15 6.06 -10.29
C GLN A 343 1.22 5.81 -11.35
N ALA A 344 1.37 6.71 -12.32
CA ALA A 344 2.39 6.62 -13.36
C ALA A 344 3.80 6.65 -12.77
N LEU A 345 4.07 7.53 -11.81
CA LEU A 345 5.37 7.57 -11.12
C LEU A 345 5.68 6.28 -10.36
N THR A 346 4.65 5.66 -9.79
CA THR A 346 4.78 4.37 -9.12
C THR A 346 5.16 3.26 -10.10
N ASP A 347 4.54 3.23 -11.29
CA ASP A 347 4.85 2.25 -12.34
C ASP A 347 6.24 2.39 -12.94
N VAL A 348 6.67 3.63 -13.15
CA VAL A 348 8.01 3.93 -13.67
C VAL A 348 9.10 3.52 -12.67
N GLY A 349 8.77 3.44 -11.39
CA GLY A 349 9.73 3.16 -10.33
C GLY A 349 10.64 4.34 -10.03
N GLY A 350 11.78 4.09 -9.36
CA GLY A 350 12.74 5.14 -8.98
C GLY A 350 12.59 5.66 -7.55
N SER A 351 13.51 6.54 -7.13
CA SER A 351 13.55 7.11 -5.78
C SER A 351 13.15 8.59 -5.70
N GLY A 352 12.89 9.21 -6.86
CA GLY A 352 12.48 10.61 -6.97
C GLY A 352 11.17 10.93 -6.25
N ARG A 353 11.12 12.13 -5.69
CA ARG A 353 9.95 12.67 -4.97
C ARG A 353 9.09 13.58 -5.85
N LEU A 354 7.78 13.60 -5.61
CA LEU A 354 6.80 14.45 -6.28
C LEU A 354 6.37 15.63 -5.40
N TRP A 355 6.53 16.86 -5.89
CA TRP A 355 5.95 18.07 -5.35
C TRP A 355 4.83 18.57 -6.24
N TRP A 356 3.70 18.94 -5.64
CA TRP A 356 2.54 19.44 -6.37
C TRP A 356 2.25 20.89 -6.00
N LEU A 357 2.14 21.75 -7.01
CA LEU A 357 1.92 23.18 -6.84
C LEU A 357 0.45 23.54 -7.11
N THR A 358 -0.14 24.31 -6.20
CA THR A 358 -1.48 24.92 -6.34
C THR A 358 -1.37 26.43 -6.14
N ARG A 359 -2.45 27.18 -6.37
CA ARG A 359 -2.55 28.61 -6.00
C ARG A 359 -3.96 28.90 -5.47
N GLY A 360 -4.07 29.53 -4.31
CA GLY A 360 -5.36 29.88 -3.69
C GLY A 360 -6.19 28.66 -3.28
N ALA A 361 -5.56 27.50 -3.12
CA ALA A 361 -6.21 26.24 -2.77
C ALA A 361 -6.31 26.04 -1.26
N VAL A 362 -5.49 26.75 -0.47
CA VAL A 362 -5.46 26.66 0.99
C VAL A 362 -5.25 28.05 1.59
N SER A 363 -6.00 28.36 2.64
CA SER A 363 -5.80 29.57 3.46
C SER A 363 -5.06 29.19 4.75
N VAL A 364 -4.01 29.95 5.09
CA VAL A 364 -3.28 29.81 6.36
C VAL A 364 -3.64 30.91 7.38
N GLY A 365 -4.46 31.89 6.99
CA GLY A 365 -5.01 32.93 7.86
C GLY A 365 -5.97 33.87 7.14
N ASP A 366 -6.48 34.88 7.86
CA ASP A 366 -7.53 35.80 7.39
C ASP A 366 -7.12 36.69 6.20
N SER A 367 -5.82 36.75 5.90
CA SER A 367 -5.28 37.48 4.74
C SER A 367 -5.28 36.68 3.43
N ASP A 368 -5.53 35.36 3.49
CA ASP A 368 -5.43 34.48 2.32
C ASP A 368 -6.81 34.17 1.77
N GLU A 369 -7.05 34.55 0.51
CA GLU A 369 -8.31 34.27 -0.17
C GLU A 369 -8.30 32.86 -0.79
N LEU A 370 -9.31 32.06 -0.45
CA LEU A 370 -9.57 30.77 -1.08
C LEU A 370 -10.27 30.96 -2.43
N ALA A 371 -9.48 31.03 -3.50
CA ALA A 371 -9.97 31.25 -4.85
C ALA A 371 -10.11 29.96 -5.68
N ASP A 372 -9.43 28.88 -5.28
CA ASP A 372 -9.34 27.64 -6.08
C ASP A 372 -9.83 26.40 -5.34
N VAL A 373 -11.14 26.18 -5.40
CA VAL A 373 -11.80 25.00 -4.81
C VAL A 373 -11.35 23.69 -5.48
N ALA A 374 -10.99 23.70 -6.76
CA ALA A 374 -10.56 22.50 -7.47
C ALA A 374 -9.16 22.08 -7.01
N GLY A 375 -8.23 23.03 -6.86
CA GLY A 375 -6.94 22.81 -6.23
C GLY A 375 -7.04 22.32 -4.79
N SER A 376 -8.03 22.79 -4.00
CA SER A 376 -8.26 22.29 -2.64
C SER A 376 -8.54 20.78 -2.60
N ALA A 377 -9.18 20.21 -3.63
CA ALA A 377 -9.44 18.78 -3.69
C ALA A 377 -8.15 17.96 -3.85
N VAL A 378 -7.16 18.50 -4.57
CA VAL A 378 -5.83 17.88 -4.72
C VAL A 378 -5.10 17.80 -3.37
N TRP A 379 -5.31 18.77 -2.48
CA TRP A 379 -4.74 18.72 -1.13
C TRP A 379 -5.26 17.54 -0.31
N GLY A 380 -6.54 17.17 -0.49
CA GLY A 380 -7.10 15.96 0.09
C GLY A 380 -6.39 14.70 -0.41
N LEU A 381 -6.23 14.56 -1.73
CA LEU A 381 -5.51 13.44 -2.33
C LEU A 381 -4.05 13.40 -1.88
N GLY A 382 -3.34 14.52 -1.91
CA GLY A 382 -1.91 14.59 -1.57
C GLY A 382 -1.62 14.16 -0.12
N ARG A 383 -2.54 14.38 0.81
CA ARG A 383 -2.43 13.86 2.18
C ARG A 383 -2.52 12.34 2.23
N VAL A 384 -3.42 11.73 1.45
CA VAL A 384 -3.53 10.26 1.34
C VAL A 384 -2.28 9.69 0.68
N VAL A 385 -1.82 10.28 -0.41
CA VAL A 385 -0.59 9.87 -1.11
C VAL A 385 0.62 9.95 -0.19
N GLY A 386 0.73 11.00 0.64
CA GLY A 386 1.80 11.13 1.63
C GLY A 386 1.82 10.02 2.69
N LEU A 387 0.67 9.39 2.97
CA LEU A 387 0.56 8.24 3.89
C LEU A 387 0.81 6.90 3.20
N GLU A 388 0.33 6.73 1.96
CA GLU A 388 0.45 5.47 1.22
C GLU A 388 1.83 5.27 0.59
N VAL A 389 2.45 6.33 0.07
CA VAL A 389 3.76 6.31 -0.60
C VAL A 389 4.70 7.41 -0.08
N PRO A 390 5.04 7.39 1.23
CA PRO A 390 5.78 8.47 1.90
C PRO A 390 7.21 8.70 1.36
N LEU A 391 7.81 7.68 0.75
CA LEU A 391 9.15 7.78 0.17
C LEU A 391 9.16 8.50 -1.19
N ARG A 392 8.02 8.56 -1.88
CA ARG A 392 7.87 9.16 -3.21
C ARG A 392 7.15 10.51 -3.16
N TRP A 393 6.54 10.86 -2.03
CA TRP A 393 5.87 12.15 -1.87
C TRP A 393 6.85 13.22 -1.34
N GLY A 394 6.93 14.34 -2.05
CA GLY A 394 7.74 15.51 -1.70
C GLY A 394 6.94 16.58 -0.98
N GLY A 395 5.65 16.74 -1.31
CA GLY A 395 4.72 17.61 -0.60
C GLY A 395 3.77 18.40 -1.49
N LEU A 396 2.91 19.18 -0.85
CA LEU A 396 2.01 20.14 -1.47
C LEU A 396 2.53 21.55 -1.17
N VAL A 397 2.47 22.44 -2.15
CA VAL A 397 2.87 23.84 -1.99
C VAL A 397 1.81 24.72 -2.64
N ASP A 398 1.16 25.57 -1.83
CA ASP A 398 0.26 26.59 -2.35
C ASP A 398 1.06 27.87 -2.59
N LEU A 399 1.05 28.34 -3.83
CA LEU A 399 1.72 29.57 -4.23
C LEU A 399 0.82 30.77 -3.94
N PRO A 400 1.42 31.95 -3.66
CA PRO A 400 0.67 33.20 -3.55
C PRO A 400 0.04 33.62 -4.90
#